data_AF-A0A1Y4DCP1-F1
#
_entry.id   AF-A0A1Y4DCP1-F1
#
_cell.length_a   1.000
_cell.length_b   1.000
_cell.length_c   1.000
_cell.angle_alpha   90.00
_cell.angle_beta   90.00
_cell.angle_gamma   90.00
#
_symmetry.space_group_name_H-M   'P 1'
#
loop_
_entity.id
_entity.type
_entity.pdbx_description
1 polymer ?
#
loop_
_entity_poly.entity_id
_entity_poly.type
_entity_poly.pdbx_seq_one_letter_code
_entity_poly.pdbx_strand_id
1 'polypeptide(L)' 'MWKEKLENYLIDISKYFLTGVFITSLIKDLDGMQWLIYTISGSVSTVLLIAGLVLTSKRQEEQ' A
#
# COMPACT_ATOMS: atom_id res chain seq x y z
N MET A 1 4.94 -14.28 15.66
CA MET A 1 3.62 -14.79 15.20
C MET A 1 2.58 -13.73 14.85
N TRP A 2 2.02 -12.92 15.78
CA TRP A 2 0.95 -11.97 15.42
C TRP A 2 1.47 -10.75 14.63
N LYS A 3 2.65 -10.23 15.01
CA LYS A 3 3.34 -9.16 14.28
C LYS A 3 3.74 -9.59 12.85
N GLU A 4 4.23 -10.81 12.67
CA GLU A 4 4.55 -11.40 11.36
C GLU A 4 3.34 -11.50 10.43
N LYS A 5 2.20 -11.95 10.95
CA LYS A 5 0.97 -11.98 10.18
C LYS A 5 0.55 -10.58 9.77
N LEU A 6 0.58 -9.63 10.71
CA LEU A 6 0.22 -8.24 10.44
C LEU A 6 1.10 -7.62 9.36
N GLU A 7 2.40 -7.87 9.42
CA GLU A 7 3.38 -7.41 8.42
C GLU A 7 3.09 -7.96 7.02
N ASN A 8 2.94 -9.29 6.90
CA ASN A 8 2.56 -9.91 5.62
C ASN A 8 1.21 -9.37 5.11
N TYR A 9 0.23 -9.16 6.00
CA TYR A 9 -1.03 -8.54 5.63
C TYR A 9 -0.86 -7.10 5.14
N LEU A 10 -0.01 -6.29 5.76
CA LEU A 10 0.25 -4.92 5.31
C LEU A 10 0.86 -4.90 3.90
N ILE A 11 1.82 -5.79 3.62
CA ILE A 11 2.45 -5.91 2.31
C ILE A 11 1.43 -6.35 1.26
N ASP A 12 0.66 -7.39 1.53
CA ASP A 12 -0.39 -7.87 0.64
C ASP A 12 -1.47 -6.81 0.39
N ILE A 13 -1.96 -6.15 1.44
CA ILE A 13 -2.94 -5.06 1.32
C ILE A 13 -2.37 -3.94 0.46
N SER A 14 -1.11 -3.54 0.63
CA SER A 14 -0.51 -2.48 -0.20
C SER A 14 -0.50 -2.85 -1.69
N LYS A 15 -0.23 -4.13 -2.01
CA LYS A 15 -0.18 -4.66 -3.37
C LYS A 15 -1.57 -4.66 -4.01
N TYR A 16 -2.59 -5.12 -3.28
CA TYR A 16 -3.96 -5.18 -3.79
C TYR A 16 -4.65 -3.81 -3.79
N PHE A 17 -4.30 -2.92 -2.85
CA PHE A 17 -4.79 -1.56 -2.78
C PHE A 17 -4.44 -0.76 -4.04
N LEU A 18 -3.20 -0.87 -4.51
CA LEU A 18 -2.75 -0.21 -5.74
C LEU A 18 -3.57 -0.65 -6.96
N THR A 19 -3.88 -1.94 -7.05
CA THR A 19 -4.71 -2.51 -8.12
C THR A 19 -6.15 -2.01 -8.05
N GLY A 20 -6.74 -1.95 -6.85
CA GLY A 20 -8.09 -1.42 -6.67
C GLY A 20 -8.20 0.05 -7.10
N VAL A 21 -7.22 0.86 -6.69
CA VAL A 21 -7.10 2.27 -7.09
C VAL A 21 -6.99 2.42 -8.60
N PHE A 22 -6.18 1.59 -9.26
CA PHE A 22 -6.05 1.61 -10.71
C PHE A 22 -7.37 1.26 -11.42
N ILE A 23 -8.10 0.26 -10.92
CA ILE A 23 -9.43 -0.07 -11.48
C ILE A 23 -10.40 1.10 -11.27
N THR A 24 -10.38 1.71 -10.09
CA THR A 24 -11.22 2.88 -9.78
C THR A 24 -10.90 4.06 -10.71
N SER A 25 -9.64 4.33 -11.04
CA SER A 25 -9.28 5.44 -11.93
C SER A 25 -9.75 5.27 -13.38
N LEU A 26 -10.11 4.05 -13.80
CA LEU A 26 -10.70 3.77 -15.12
C LEU A 26 -12.22 4.06 -15.17
N ILE A 27 -12.85 4.33 -14.02
CA ILE A 27 -14.27 4.68 -13.95
C ILE A 27 -14.47 6.07 -14.54
N LYS A 28 -15.30 6.16 -15.57
CA LYS A 28 -15.59 7.40 -16.33
C LYS A 28 -16.09 8.56 -15.48
N ASP A 29 -16.75 8.30 -14.36
CA ASP A 29 -17.20 9.36 -13.44
C ASP A 29 -16.05 10.05 -12.69
N LEU A 30 -14.82 9.54 -12.78
CA LEU A 30 -13.62 10.11 -12.16
C LEU A 30 -12.70 10.80 -13.18
N ASP A 31 -13.21 11.07 -14.38
CA ASP A 31 -12.47 11.73 -15.44
C ASP A 31 -12.08 13.16 -15.02
N GLY A 32 -10.79 13.48 -15.08
CA GLY A 32 -10.22 14.72 -14.54
C GLY A 32 -9.78 14.66 -13.07
N MET A 33 -10.22 13.65 -12.30
CA MET A 33 -9.78 13.40 -10.92
C MET A 33 -8.74 12.28 -10.80
N GLN A 34 -8.39 11.61 -11.91
CA GLN A 34 -7.46 10.46 -11.88
C GLN A 34 -6.09 10.84 -11.30
N TRP A 35 -5.59 12.05 -11.55
CA TRP A 35 -4.32 12.51 -10.99
C TRP A 35 -4.35 12.55 -9.46
N LEU A 36 -5.43 13.04 -8.85
CA LEU A 36 -5.62 13.01 -7.39
C LEU A 36 -5.65 11.58 -6.87
N ILE A 37 -6.36 10.68 -7.56
CA ILE A 37 -6.44 9.26 -7.20
C ILE A 37 -5.05 8.64 -7.24
N TYR A 38 -4.27 8.83 -8.31
CA TYR A 38 -2.91 8.29 -8.40
C TYR A 38 -1.97 8.87 -7.34
N THR A 39 -2.02 10.18 -7.09
CA THR A 39 -1.13 10.83 -6.12
C THR A 39 -1.44 10.40 -4.70
N ILE A 40 -2.72 10.42 -4.30
CA ILE A 40 -3.11 10.06 -2.93
C ILE A 40 -2.85 8.57 -2.70
N SER A 41 -3.30 7.72 -3.60
CA SER A 41 -3.18 6.27 -3.46
C SER A 41 -1.75 5.78 -3.58
N GLY A 42 -0.96 6.37 -4.50
CA GLY A 42 0.46 6.11 -4.58
C GLY A 42 1.17 6.48 -3.28
N SER A 43 0.87 7.66 -2.73
CA SER A 43 1.43 8.11 -1.45
C SER A 43 1.06 7.17 -0.30
N VAL A 44 -0.20 6.75 -0.21
CA VAL A 44 -0.68 5.80 0.81
C VAL A 44 0.00 4.44 0.67
N SER A 45 0.09 3.87 -0.54
CA SER A 45 0.81 2.62 -0.77
C SER A 45 2.29 2.71 -0.44
N THR A 46 2.96 3.82 -0.78
CA THR A 46 4.37 4.03 -0.42
C THR A 46 4.56 4.08 1.09
N VAL A 47 3.68 4.76 1.83
CA VAL A 47 3.74 4.79 3.31
C VAL A 47 3.51 3.39 3.90
N LEU A 48 2.51 2.66 3.42
CA LEU A 48 2.24 1.28 3.84
C LEU A 48 3.43 0.34 3.57
N LEU A 49 4.06 0.49 2.40
CA LEU A 49 5.22 -0.33 2.00
C LEU A 49 6.45 0.01 2.84
N ILE A 50 6.75 1.29 3.06
CA ILE A 50 7.85 1.71 3.94
C ILE A 50 7.59 1.25 5.38
N ALA A 51 6.36 1.39 5.89
CA ALA A 51 6.01 0.91 7.22
C ALA A 51 6.19 -0.61 7.34
N GLY A 52 5.74 -1.38 6.34
CA GLY A 52 5.96 -2.81 6.24
C GLY A 52 7.45 -3.16 6.28
N LEU A 53 8.26 -2.55 5.41
CA LEU A 53 9.70 -2.79 5.32
C LEU A 53 10.47 -2.38 6.58
N VAL A 54 10.13 -1.26 7.21
CA VAL A 54 10.79 -0.81 8.46
C VAL A 54 10.48 -1.79 9.60
N LEU A 55 9.23 -2.27 9.70
CA LEU A 55 8.90 -3.33 10.66
C LEU A 55 9.67 -4.63 10.37
N THR A 56 9.81 -5.04 9.11
CA THR A 56 10.62 -6.20 8.70
C THR A 56 12.09 -6.02 9.07
N SER A 57 12.67 -4.85 8.77
CA SER A 57 14.09 -4.57 8.93
C SER A 57 14.52 -4.51 10.38
N LYS A 58 13.71 -3.92 11.28
CA LYS A 58 14.01 -3.94 12.72
C LYS A 58 14.02 -5.35 13.32
N ARG A 59 13.32 -6.30 12.67
CA ARG A 59 13.29 -7.69 13.09
C ARG A 59 14.57 -8.45 12.72
N GLN A 60 15.28 -8.03 11.68
CA GLN A 60 16.57 -8.62 11.30
C GLN A 60 17.71 -8.18 12.24
N GLU A 61 17.54 -7.07 12.96
CA GLU A 61 18.49 -6.61 14.01
C GLU A 61 18.23 -7.26 15.39
N GLU A 62 17.03 -7.80 15.62
CA GLU A 62 16.65 -8.48 16.88
C GLU A 62 16.84 -10.01 16.86
N GLN A 63 17.29 -10.60 15.73
CA GLN A 63 17.66 -12.02 15.60
C GLN A 63 19.17 -12.21 15.56
#